data_AF-A0A1X0NFB4-F1
#
_entry.id   AF-A0A1X0NFB4-F1
#
_cell.length_a   1.000
_cell.length_b   1.000
_cell.length_c   1.000
_cell.angle_alpha   90.00
_cell.angle_beta   90.00
_cell.angle_gamma   90.00
#
_symmetry.space_group_name_H-M   'P 1'
#
loop_
_entity.id
_entity.type
_entity.pdbx_description
1 polymer ?
#
loop_
_entity_poly.entity_id
_entity_poly.type
_entity_poly.pdbx_seq_one_letter_code
_entity_poly.pdbx_strand_id
1 'polypeptide(L)'
;MKRVVLQCSLISSRGALQCSRRYNLLEHKTKGSMFMKHLDLYARRDPQLAPYLLREVDIEYKRKCRKVSFCLWVCIFTIVTTFQMRMQGEQLHYLRLYADCAKTEQDAKDEDEIRRRKAFVAVMNVVKDAFDRDQSWNKSDQEKALKAL
;
A
#
# COMPACT_ATOMS: atom_id res chain seq x y z
N MET A 1 -18.19 -25.67 -5.14
CA MET A 1 -17.08 -24.89 -5.74
C MET A 1 -17.49 -24.40 -7.12
N LYS A 2 -17.84 -23.11 -7.28
CA LYS A 2 -18.23 -22.53 -8.56
C LYS A 2 -17.17 -21.51 -8.97
N ARG A 3 -16.45 -21.78 -10.07
CA ARG A 3 -15.51 -20.84 -10.68
C ARG A 3 -16.31 -19.68 -11.25
N VAL A 4 -16.18 -18.50 -10.64
CA VAL A 4 -16.66 -17.25 -11.23
C VAL A 4 -15.64 -16.86 -12.30
N VAL A 5 -15.99 -17.15 -13.55
CA VAL A 5 -15.32 -16.62 -14.73
C VAL A 5 -15.57 -15.12 -14.71
N LEU A 6 -14.53 -14.32 -14.40
CA LEU A 6 -14.54 -12.89 -14.67
C LEU A 6 -14.57 -12.72 -16.20
N GLN A 7 -15.77 -12.61 -16.76
CA GLN A 7 -15.97 -11.99 -18.06
C GLN A 7 -15.45 -10.55 -17.95
N CYS A 8 -14.28 -10.32 -18.54
CA CYS A 8 -13.81 -8.99 -18.85
C CYS A 8 -14.76 -8.46 -19.93
N SER A 9 -15.82 -7.78 -19.51
CA SER A 9 -16.68 -7.03 -20.40
C SER A 9 -15.81 -5.99 -21.08
N LEU A 10 -15.60 -6.22 -22.39
CA LEU A 10 -15.06 -5.25 -23.33
C LEU A 10 -15.93 -3.99 -23.27
N ILE A 11 -15.58 -3.08 -22.36
CA ILE A 11 -16.06 -1.72 -22.39
C ILE A 11 -15.48 -1.14 -23.67
N SER A 12 -16.34 -1.08 -24.68
CA SER A 12 -16.19 -0.32 -25.90
C SER A 12 -16.05 1.16 -25.54
N SER A 13 -14.86 1.57 -25.08
CA SER A 13 -14.46 2.96 -25.07
C SER A 13 -14.08 3.34 -26.51
N ARG A 14 -15.11 3.55 -27.34
CA ARG A 14 -15.05 4.49 -28.47
C ARG A 14 -14.90 5.90 -27.90
N GLY A 15 -13.75 6.14 -27.29
CA GLY A 15 -13.27 7.43 -26.85
C GLY A 15 -11.86 7.46 -27.37
N ALA A 16 -11.72 7.84 -28.63
CA ALA A 16 -10.43 8.05 -29.25
C ALA A 16 -9.59 8.91 -28.31
N LEU A 17 -8.62 8.28 -27.65
CA LEU A 17 -7.36 8.94 -27.36
C LEU A 17 -6.87 9.37 -28.74
N GLN A 18 -7.30 10.57 -29.15
CA GLN A 18 -6.56 11.40 -30.07
C GLN A 18 -5.25 11.73 -29.35
N CYS A 19 -4.41 10.71 -29.16
CA CYS A 19 -2.99 10.88 -29.11
C CYS A 19 -2.64 11.47 -30.46
N SER A 20 -2.74 12.80 -30.51
CA SER A 20 -2.26 13.65 -31.58
C SER A 20 -0.95 13.03 -32.03
N ARG A 21 -0.92 12.70 -33.31
CA ARG A 21 0.13 12.08 -34.11
C ARG A 21 1.50 12.76 -33.87
N ARG A 22 2.06 12.58 -32.68
CA ARG A 22 3.35 13.12 -32.20
C ARG A 22 4.41 12.02 -32.14
N TYR A 23 4.27 10.99 -32.97
CA TYR A 23 5.37 10.07 -33.29
C TYR A 23 6.54 10.79 -34.00
N ASN A 24 6.32 12.03 -34.49
CA ASN A 24 7.35 12.90 -35.06
C ASN A 24 8.46 13.33 -34.07
N LEU A 25 8.34 13.04 -32.78
CA LEU A 25 9.40 13.32 -31.80
C LEU A 25 10.41 12.16 -31.66
N LEU A 26 10.02 10.94 -32.10
CA LEU A 26 10.86 9.74 -32.09
C LEU A 26 11.38 9.39 -33.50
N GLU A 27 10.67 9.78 -34.56
CA GLU A 27 11.19 9.71 -35.93
C GLU A 27 12.10 10.91 -36.22
N HIS A 28 13.41 10.74 -35.98
CA HIS A 28 14.40 11.71 -36.44
C HIS A 28 14.67 11.51 -37.95
N LYS A 29 13.70 11.84 -38.81
CA LYS A 29 13.95 12.03 -40.26
C LYS A 29 14.67 13.36 -40.44
N THR A 30 15.96 13.37 -40.18
CA THR A 30 16.85 14.52 -40.34
C THR A 30 16.99 14.96 -41.79
N LYS A 31 16.99 14.01 -42.74
CA LYS A 31 17.03 14.32 -44.17
C LYS A 31 15.74 15.03 -44.60
N GLY A 32 15.81 16.37 -44.69
CA GLY A 32 14.76 17.22 -45.27
C GLY A 32 14.04 18.16 -44.30
N SER A 33 14.37 18.17 -43.00
CA SER A 33 13.76 19.12 -42.05
C SER A 33 14.17 20.56 -42.40
N MET A 34 13.27 21.53 -42.19
CA MET A 34 13.51 22.94 -42.50
C MET A 34 14.76 23.47 -41.79
N PHE A 35 15.01 23.02 -40.56
CA PHE A 35 16.22 23.31 -39.79
C PHE A 35 17.48 22.78 -40.47
N MET A 36 17.46 21.55 -40.99
CA MET A 36 18.64 20.96 -41.62
C MET A 36 18.94 21.57 -42.99
N LYS A 37 17.90 22.02 -43.72
CA LYS A 37 18.06 22.79 -44.96
C LYS A 37 18.68 24.17 -44.69
N HIS A 38 18.21 24.87 -43.66
CA HIS A 38 18.82 26.13 -43.25
C HIS A 38 20.25 25.94 -42.78
N LEU A 39 20.53 24.88 -42.02
CA LEU A 39 21.87 24.58 -41.54
C LEU A 39 22.85 24.25 -42.67
N ASP A 40 22.43 23.47 -43.67
CA ASP A 40 23.23 23.20 -44.89
C ASP A 40 23.47 24.49 -45.70
N LEU A 41 22.46 25.36 -45.80
CA LEU A 41 22.59 26.66 -46.48
C LEU A 41 23.56 27.59 -45.75
N TYR A 42 23.51 27.65 -44.40
CA TYR A 42 24.40 28.48 -43.58
C TYR A 42 25.81 27.91 -43.53
N ALA A 43 25.99 26.59 -43.47
CA ALA A 43 27.30 25.95 -43.50
C ALA A 43 28.05 26.18 -44.82
N ARG A 44 27.34 26.35 -45.93
CA ARG A 44 27.92 26.72 -47.22
C ARG A 44 28.24 28.21 -47.34
N ARG A 45 27.49 29.09 -46.66
CA ARG A 45 27.67 30.56 -46.71
C ARG A 45 28.74 31.05 -45.74
N ASP A 46 28.72 30.54 -44.52
CA ASP A 46 29.67 30.89 -43.46
C ASP A 46 30.02 29.62 -42.65
N PRO A 47 31.09 28.92 -43.05
CA PRO A 47 31.47 27.65 -42.42
C PRO A 47 31.88 27.83 -40.94
N GLN A 48 32.22 29.06 -40.53
CA GLN A 48 32.56 29.38 -39.14
C GLN A 48 31.35 29.44 -38.19
N LEU A 49 30.12 29.63 -38.72
CA LEU A 49 28.89 29.75 -37.91
C LEU A 49 28.19 28.39 -37.71
N ALA A 50 28.40 27.43 -38.61
CA ALA A 50 27.80 26.10 -38.57
C ALA A 50 28.01 25.33 -37.23
N PRO A 51 29.17 25.41 -36.56
CA PRO A 51 29.39 24.74 -35.28
C PRO A 51 28.47 25.25 -34.15
N TYR A 52 28.14 26.56 -34.15
CA TYR A 52 27.29 27.17 -33.13
C TYR A 52 25.83 26.76 -33.30
N LEU A 53 25.33 26.78 -34.54
CA LEU A 53 23.97 26.35 -34.88
C LEU A 53 23.76 24.85 -34.60
N LEU A 54 24.75 24.00 -34.91
CA LEU A 54 24.71 22.57 -34.58
C LEU A 54 24.67 22.33 -33.07
N ARG A 55 25.43 23.13 -32.30
CA ARG A 55 25.45 23.04 -30.84
C ARG A 55 24.11 23.46 -30.23
N GLU A 56 23.44 24.49 -30.75
CA GLU A 56 22.12 24.90 -30.28
C GLU A 56 21.06 23.81 -30.49
N VAL A 57 21.06 23.18 -31.68
CA VAL A 57 20.15 22.07 -32.00
C VAL A 57 20.41 20.86 -31.10
N ASP A 58 21.67 20.51 -30.85
CA ASP A 58 22.04 19.42 -29.94
C ASP A 58 21.62 19.71 -28.49
N ILE A 59 21.79 20.96 -28.03
CA ILE A 59 21.33 21.39 -26.69
C ILE A 59 19.80 21.28 -26.59
N GLU A 60 19.06 21.72 -27.60
CA GLU A 60 17.61 21.65 -27.60
C GLU A 60 17.12 20.19 -27.63
N TYR A 61 17.76 19.33 -28.43
CA TYR A 61 17.48 17.90 -28.48
C TYR A 61 17.72 17.24 -27.12
N LYS A 62 18.87 17.47 -26.50
CA LYS A 62 19.20 16.97 -25.15
C LYS A 62 18.18 17.41 -24.10
N ARG A 63 17.69 18.65 -24.18
CA ARG A 63 16.63 19.16 -23.27
C ARG A 63 15.31 18.43 -23.49
N LYS A 64 14.89 18.19 -24.73
CA LYS A 64 13.66 17.45 -25.06
C LYS A 64 13.74 15.98 -24.61
N CYS A 65 14.86 15.30 -24.86
CA CYS A 65 15.08 13.93 -24.40
C CYS A 65 15.02 13.81 -22.87
N ARG A 66 15.63 14.75 -22.12
CA ARG A 66 15.52 14.78 -20.66
C ARG A 66 14.07 14.96 -20.18
N LYS A 67 13.28 15.81 -20.84
CA LYS A 67 11.85 16.00 -20.51
C LYS A 67 11.05 14.72 -20.74
N VAL A 68 11.31 13.99 -21.83
CA VAL A 68 10.64 12.70 -22.12
C VAL A 68 11.05 11.64 -21.09
N SER A 69 12.34 11.54 -20.79
CA SER A 69 12.86 10.62 -19.77
C SER A 69 12.26 10.91 -18.38
N PHE A 70 12.13 12.20 -18.02
CA PHE A 70 11.51 12.61 -16.77
C PHE A 70 10.03 12.23 -16.74
N CYS A 71 9.28 12.47 -17.83
CA CYS A 71 7.87 12.09 -17.92
C CYS A 71 7.67 10.57 -17.75
N LEU A 72 8.49 9.76 -18.44
CA LEU A 72 8.48 8.31 -18.29
C LEU A 72 8.77 7.88 -16.85
N TRP A 73 9.75 8.51 -16.22
CA TRP A 73 10.12 8.22 -14.83
C TRP A 73 8.98 8.56 -13.86
N VAL A 74 8.32 9.71 -14.04
CA VAL A 74 7.14 10.10 -13.24
C VAL A 74 6.01 9.08 -13.42
N CYS A 75 5.72 8.65 -14.66
CA CYS A 75 4.69 7.63 -14.90
C CYS A 75 5.00 6.31 -14.17
N ILE A 76 6.25 5.83 -14.26
CA ILE A 76 6.67 4.61 -13.56
C ILE A 76 6.53 4.79 -12.05
N PHE A 77 7.00 5.92 -11.51
CA PHE A 77 6.89 6.23 -10.09
C PHE A 77 5.43 6.25 -9.61
N THR A 78 4.52 6.88 -10.36
CA THR A 78 3.09 6.90 -10.03
C THR A 78 2.47 5.50 -10.03
N ILE A 79 2.81 4.66 -11.01
CA ILE A 79 2.31 3.27 -11.08
C ILE A 79 2.80 2.46 -9.88
N VAL A 80 4.10 2.55 -9.56
CA VAL A 80 4.68 1.84 -8.40
C VAL A 80 4.04 2.32 -7.09
N THR A 81 3.88 3.64 -6.93
CA THR A 81 3.30 4.21 -5.70
C THR A 81 1.84 3.79 -5.52
N THR A 82 1.04 3.81 -6.58
CA THR A 82 -0.37 3.38 -6.52
C THR A 82 -0.50 1.89 -6.22
N PHE A 83 0.37 1.05 -6.79
CA PHE A 83 0.43 -0.37 -6.45
C PHE A 83 0.83 -0.59 -4.98
N GLN A 84 1.84 0.13 -4.49
CA GLN A 84 2.27 0.03 -3.11
C GLN A 84 1.18 0.47 -2.12
N MET A 85 0.46 1.56 -2.41
CA MET A 85 -0.68 2.00 -1.59
C MET A 85 -1.79 0.94 -1.53
N ARG A 86 -2.08 0.28 -2.65
CA ARG A 86 -3.06 -0.81 -2.68
C ARG A 86 -2.63 -1.99 -1.80
N MET A 87 -1.37 -2.42 -1.92
CA MET A 87 -0.81 -3.52 -1.11
C MET A 87 -0.80 -3.17 0.39
N GLN A 88 -0.47 -1.93 0.74
CA GLN A 88 -0.52 -1.45 2.13
C GLN A 88 -1.96 -1.44 2.68
N GLY A 89 -2.95 -1.08 1.85
CA GLY A 89 -4.36 -1.16 2.22
C GLY A 89 -4.81 -2.59 2.53
N GLU A 90 -4.40 -3.56 1.72
CA GLU A 90 -4.68 -4.99 1.95
C GLU A 90 -3.97 -5.51 3.20
N GLN A 91 -2.69 -5.15 3.41
CA GLN A 91 -1.95 -5.51 4.63
C GLN A 91 -2.59 -4.94 5.90
N LEU A 92 -3.05 -3.69 5.85
CA LEU A 92 -3.73 -3.06 6.98
C LEU A 92 -5.02 -3.79 7.35
N HIS A 93 -5.75 -4.30 6.36
CA HIS A 93 -6.96 -5.09 6.59
C HIS A 93 -6.65 -6.40 7.33
N TYR A 94 -5.62 -7.14 6.91
CA TYR A 94 -5.20 -8.37 7.59
C TYR A 94 -4.68 -8.10 9.01
N LEU A 95 -3.95 -7.00 9.22
CA LEU A 95 -3.44 -6.62 10.53
C LEU A 95 -4.57 -6.30 11.52
N ARG A 96 -5.66 -5.65 11.05
CA ARG A 96 -6.84 -5.38 11.88
C ARG A 96 -7.53 -6.65 12.34
N LEU A 97 -7.76 -7.59 11.42
CA LEU A 97 -8.33 -8.90 11.76
C LEU A 97 -7.49 -9.64 12.81
N TYR A 98 -6.16 -9.62 12.65
CA TYR A 98 -5.27 -10.21 13.64
C TYR A 98 -5.34 -9.49 15.00
N ALA A 99 -5.37 -8.16 15.00
CA ALA A 99 -5.50 -7.37 16.22
C ALA A 99 -6.83 -7.64 16.95
N ASP A 100 -7.94 -7.78 16.20
CA ASP A 100 -9.24 -8.12 16.78
C ASP A 100 -9.22 -9.52 17.39
N CYS A 101 -8.66 -10.53 16.71
CA CYS A 101 -8.49 -11.87 17.26
C CYS A 101 -7.62 -11.86 18.53
N ALA A 102 -6.47 -11.19 18.50
CA ALA A 102 -5.58 -11.08 19.65
C ALA A 102 -6.27 -10.41 20.84
N LYS A 103 -7.08 -9.38 20.59
CA LYS A 103 -7.88 -8.71 21.63
C LYS A 103 -8.92 -9.65 22.23
N THR A 104 -9.66 -10.39 21.40
CA THR A 104 -10.65 -11.36 21.92
C THR A 104 -10.02 -12.48 22.74
N GLU A 105 -8.82 -12.93 22.37
CA GLU A 105 -8.08 -13.93 23.15
C GLU A 105 -7.62 -13.36 24.50
N GLN A 106 -7.18 -12.10 24.51
CA GLN A 106 -6.78 -11.41 25.72
C GLN A 106 -7.97 -11.17 26.66
N ASP A 107 -9.09 -10.67 26.13
CA ASP A 107 -10.32 -10.45 26.89
C ASP A 107 -10.83 -11.78 27.51
N ALA A 108 -10.72 -12.91 26.79
CA ALA A 108 -11.07 -14.22 27.31
C ALA A 108 -10.15 -14.67 28.46
N LYS A 109 -8.84 -14.42 28.35
CA LYS A 109 -7.88 -14.72 29.43
C LYS A 109 -8.15 -13.87 30.67
N ASP A 110 -8.45 -12.59 30.48
CA ASP A 110 -8.77 -11.67 31.57
C ASP A 110 -10.07 -12.08 32.28
N GLU A 111 -11.10 -12.49 31.54
CA GLU A 111 -12.34 -13.03 32.10
C GLU A 111 -12.10 -14.32 32.92
N ASP A 112 -11.28 -15.24 32.41
CA ASP A 112 -10.90 -16.46 33.13
C ASP A 112 -10.12 -16.12 34.41
N GLU A 113 -9.23 -15.13 34.36
CA GLU A 113 -8.48 -14.68 35.52
C GLU A 113 -9.41 -14.04 36.57
N ILE A 114 -10.35 -13.20 36.13
CA ILE A 114 -11.36 -12.59 37.00
C ILE A 114 -12.22 -13.67 37.66
N ARG A 115 -12.64 -14.70 36.92
CA ARG A 115 -13.40 -15.83 37.48
C ARG A 115 -12.60 -16.59 38.53
N ARG A 116 -11.33 -16.88 38.26
CA ARG A 116 -10.43 -17.55 39.23
C ARG A 116 -10.25 -16.72 40.49
N ARG A 117 -10.04 -15.40 40.36
CA ARG A 117 -9.93 -14.48 41.51
C ARG A 117 -11.22 -14.44 42.32
N LYS A 118 -12.38 -14.38 41.66
CA LYS A 118 -13.70 -14.42 42.34
C LYS A 118 -13.92 -15.72 43.10
N ALA A 119 -13.62 -16.87 42.49
CA ALA A 119 -13.73 -18.18 43.14
C ALA A 119 -12.78 -18.27 44.36
N PHE A 120 -11.54 -17.82 44.21
CA PHE A 120 -10.57 -17.79 45.31
C PHE A 120 -11.05 -16.91 46.47
N VAL A 121 -11.54 -15.69 46.20
CA VAL A 121 -12.08 -14.79 47.23
C VAL A 121 -13.31 -15.40 47.90
N ALA A 122 -14.20 -16.05 47.15
CA ALA A 122 -15.37 -16.72 47.70
C ALA A 122 -14.98 -17.85 48.67
N VAL A 123 -13.99 -18.68 48.30
CA VAL A 123 -13.45 -19.72 49.18
C VAL A 123 -12.78 -19.10 50.42
N MET A 124 -11.98 -18.05 50.26
CA MET A 124 -11.33 -17.37 51.38
C MET A 124 -12.32 -16.73 52.36
N ASN A 125 -13.46 -16.22 51.88
CA ASN A 125 -14.51 -15.73 52.74
C ASN A 125 -15.16 -16.86 53.56
N VAL A 126 -15.36 -18.05 52.96
CA VAL A 126 -15.85 -19.23 53.71
C VAL A 126 -14.84 -19.64 54.79
N VAL A 127 -13.55 -19.60 54.48
CA VAL A 127 -12.49 -19.88 55.46
C VAL A 127 -12.48 -18.85 56.58
N LYS A 128 -12.55 -17.56 56.24
CA LYS A 128 -12.63 -16.47 57.21
C LYS A 128 -13.86 -16.62 58.12
N ASP A 129 -15.03 -16.87 57.55
CA ASP A 129 -16.26 -17.06 58.33
C ASP A 129 -16.18 -18.28 59.26
N ALA A 130 -15.43 -19.32 58.89
CA ALA A 130 -15.20 -20.48 59.74
C ALA A 130 -14.23 -20.15 60.90
N PHE A 131 -13.18 -19.36 60.64
CA PHE A 131 -12.27 -18.86 61.65
C PHE A 131 -12.96 -17.90 62.64
N ASP A 132 -13.76 -16.94 62.15
CA ASP A 132 -14.48 -15.97 62.98
C ASP A 132 -15.53 -16.63 63.90
N ARG A 133 -15.96 -17.86 63.59
CA ARG A 133 -16.89 -18.67 64.40
C ARG A 133 -16.21 -19.47 65.51
N ASP A 134 -14.87 -19.44 65.64
CA ASP A 134 -14.08 -20.24 66.60
C ASP A 134 -14.46 -21.74 66.61
N GLN A 135 -14.95 -22.27 65.49
CA GLN A 135 -15.38 -23.67 65.33
C GLN A 135 -14.45 -24.44 64.40
N SER A 136 -14.28 -25.74 64.67
CA SER A 136 -13.57 -26.65 63.77
C SER A 136 -14.33 -26.81 62.45
N TRP A 137 -13.58 -26.91 61.34
CA TRP A 137 -14.12 -27.08 59.99
C TRP A 137 -15.16 -28.21 59.89
N ASN A 138 -16.39 -27.86 59.51
CA ASN A 138 -17.50 -28.82 59.41
C ASN A 138 -17.80 -29.21 57.96
N LYS A 139 -18.51 -30.34 57.77
CA LYS A 139 -18.96 -30.82 56.44
C LYS A 139 -19.79 -29.77 55.68
N SER A 140 -20.56 -28.94 56.39
CA SER A 140 -21.32 -27.83 55.81
C SER A 140 -20.44 -26.74 55.20
N ASP A 141 -19.28 -26.45 55.79
CA ASP A 141 -18.35 -25.45 55.25
C ASP A 141 -17.59 -26.04 54.04
N GLN A 142 -17.34 -27.34 54.05
CA GLN A 142 -16.80 -28.09 52.91
C GLN A 142 -17.76 -28.07 51.69
N GLU A 143 -19.06 -28.27 51.91
CA GLU A 143 -20.08 -28.14 50.85
C GLU A 143 -20.22 -26.69 50.34
N LYS A 144 -20.10 -25.69 51.22
CA LYS A 144 -20.12 -24.27 50.82
C LYS A 144 -18.90 -23.88 49.99
N ALA A 145 -17.71 -24.36 50.37
CA ALA A 145 -16.49 -24.14 49.61
C ALA A 145 -16.53 -24.82 48.23
N LEU A 146 -17.07 -26.04 48.15
CA LEU A 146 -17.25 -26.75 46.87
C LEU A 146 -18.28 -26.09 45.95
N LYS A 147 -19.31 -25.41 46.50
CA LYS A 147 -20.27 -24.63 45.71
C LYS A 147 -19.71 -23.27 45.24
N ALA A 148 -18.61 -22.80 45.83
CA ALA A 148 -17.97 -21.53 45.50
C ALA A 148 -16.88 -21.65 44.41
N LEU A 149 -16.50 -22.89 44.05
CA LEU A 149 -15.62 -23.26 42.94
C LEU A 149 -16.42 -23.53 41.68
#